data_AF-A0A937KQ67-F1
#
_entry.id   AF-A0A937KQ67-F1
#
_cell.length_a   1.000
_cell.length_b   1.000
_cell.length_c   1.000
_cell.angle_alpha   90.00
_cell.angle_beta   90.00
_cell.angle_gamma   90.00
#
_symmetry.space_group_name_H-M   'P 1'
#
loop_
_entity.id
_entity.type
_entity.pdbx_description
1 polymer ?
#
loop_
_entity_poly.entity_id
_entity_poly.type
_entity_poly.pdbx_seq_one_letter_code
_entity_poly.pdbx_strand_id
1 'polypeptide(L)' 'MSLTELAADPDVLTAVQAGVDVANTKFAQVEQIKKFVLLGEEWLPDSDLLTPTSKLKRRGIHAKYADEIESMYVDA' A
#
# COMPACT_ATOMS: atom_id res chain seq x y z
N MET A 1 -2.01 20.18 4.79
CA MET A 1 -2.34 18.98 4.01
C MET A 1 -2.42 17.82 4.98
N SER A 2 -3.48 17.04 4.90
CA SER A 2 -3.67 15.79 5.63
C SER A 2 -3.04 14.62 4.88
N LEU A 3 -2.86 13.48 5.55
CA LEU A 3 -2.34 12.26 4.91
C LEU A 3 -3.26 11.77 3.80
N THR A 4 -4.57 11.91 3.96
CA THR A 4 -5.56 11.57 2.93
C THR A 4 -5.43 12.44 1.68
N GLU A 5 -5.21 13.74 1.85
CA GLU A 5 -4.97 14.65 0.73
C GLU A 5 -3.67 14.29 0.00
N LEU A 6 -2.59 14.00 0.76
CA LEU A 6 -1.31 13.59 0.18
C LEU A 6 -1.39 12.24 -0.55
N ALA A 7 -2.19 11.30 -0.05
CA ALA A 7 -2.35 10.00 -0.67
C ALA A 7 -3.03 10.07 -2.05
N ALA A 8 -3.82 11.13 -2.30
CA ALA A 8 -4.46 11.41 -3.58
C ALA A 8 -3.69 12.42 -4.44
N ASP A 9 -2.60 12.99 -3.92
CA ASP A 9 -1.82 14.01 -4.62
C ASP A 9 -1.05 13.38 -5.81
N PRO A 10 -1.21 13.92 -7.04
CA PRO A 10 -0.56 13.36 -8.23
C PRO A 10 0.97 13.35 -8.16
N ASP A 11 1.59 14.35 -7.53
CA ASP A 11 3.04 14.44 -7.41
C ASP A 11 3.55 13.37 -6.43
N VAL A 12 2.82 13.13 -5.35
CA VAL A 12 3.13 12.05 -4.39
C VAL A 12 2.98 10.68 -5.06
N LEU A 13 1.89 10.44 -5.77
CA LEU A 13 1.65 9.18 -6.48
C LEU A 13 2.74 8.92 -7.54
N THR A 14 3.16 9.96 -8.26
CA THR A 14 4.25 9.88 -9.23
C THR A 14 5.58 9.52 -8.57
N ALA A 15 5.89 10.13 -7.43
CA ALA A 15 7.11 9.82 -6.67
C ALA A 15 7.11 8.37 -6.15
N VAL A 16 5.97 7.88 -5.65
CA VAL A 16 5.82 6.50 -5.19
C VAL A 16 5.95 5.52 -6.37
N GLN A 17 5.31 5.80 -7.50
CA GLN A 17 5.40 4.97 -8.71
C GLN A 17 6.86 4.85 -9.18
N ALA A 18 7.63 5.94 -9.19
CA ALA A 18 9.04 5.89 -9.54
C ALA A 18 9.85 4.97 -8.62
N GLY A 19 9.56 4.98 -7.30
CA GLY A 19 10.18 4.04 -6.35
C GLY A 19 9.79 2.59 -6.61
N VAL A 20 8.52 2.33 -6.92
CA VAL A 20 8.00 1.01 -7.29
C VAL A 20 8.67 0.50 -8.56
N ASP A 21 8.81 1.34 -9.58
CA ASP A 21 9.45 0.97 -10.85
C ASP A 21 10.91 0.57 -10.64
N VAL A 22 11.66 1.34 -9.84
CA VAL A 22 13.05 1.01 -9.47
C VAL A 22 13.11 -0.31 -8.71
N ALA A 23 12.20 -0.56 -7.77
CA ALA A 23 12.15 -1.83 -7.04
C ALA A 23 11.84 -3.01 -7.96
N ASN A 24 10.87 -2.87 -8.86
CA ASN A 24 10.45 -3.88 -9.82
C ASN A 24 11.56 -4.34 -10.77
N THR A 25 12.58 -3.51 -11.03
CA THR A 25 13.76 -3.91 -11.82
C THR A 25 14.53 -5.09 -11.23
N LYS A 26 14.37 -5.36 -9.92
CA LYS A 26 15.07 -6.41 -9.17
C LYS A 26 14.35 -7.75 -9.16
N PHE A 27 13.14 -7.82 -9.73
CA PHE A 27 12.25 -8.98 -9.61
C PHE A 27 11.78 -9.48 -10.98
N ALA A 28 11.45 -10.77 -11.06
CA ALA A 28 10.87 -11.33 -12.27
C ALA A 28 9.47 -10.73 -12.52
N GLN A 29 9.00 -10.74 -13.77
CA GLN A 29 7.72 -10.11 -14.14
C GLN A 29 6.53 -10.56 -13.28
N VAL A 30 6.53 -11.83 -12.84
CA VAL A 30 5.47 -12.43 -12.00
C VAL A 30 5.52 -12.02 -10.53
N GLU A 31 6.65 -11.48 -10.06
CA GLU A 31 6.87 -11.03 -8.68
C GLU A 31 6.70 -9.50 -8.53
N GLN A 32 6.64 -8.78 -9.64
CA GLN A 32 6.54 -7.32 -9.66
C GLN A 32 5.19 -6.81 -9.15
N ILE A 33 5.22 -5.67 -8.47
CA ILE A 33 4.02 -4.92 -8.08
C ILE A 33 3.39 -4.34 -9.35
N LYS A 34 2.14 -4.74 -9.65
CA LYS A 34 1.41 -4.30 -10.85
C LYS A 34 0.46 -3.14 -10.63
N LYS A 35 -0.16 -3.11 -9.44
CA LYS A 35 -1.07 -2.05 -8.99
C LYS A 35 -0.81 -1.83 -7.50
N PHE A 36 -0.97 -0.60 -7.03
CA PHE A 36 -0.93 -0.25 -5.62
C PHE A 36 -1.97 0.83 -5.33
N VAL A 37 -2.39 0.91 -4.06
CA VAL A 37 -3.17 2.02 -3.51
C VAL A 37 -2.35 2.63 -2.38
N LEU A 38 -2.19 3.94 -2.39
CA LEU A 38 -1.53 4.67 -1.31
C LEU A 38 -2.56 4.99 -0.23
N LEU A 39 -2.32 4.51 1.00
CA LEU A 39 -3.22 4.73 2.12
C LEU A 39 -2.93 6.09 2.78
N GLY A 40 -3.97 6.88 3.01
CA GLY A 40 -3.89 8.17 3.71
C GLY A 40 -3.91 8.04 5.24
N GLU A 41 -3.40 6.93 5.78
CA GLU A 41 -3.46 6.59 7.20
C GLU A 41 -2.13 6.00 7.66
N GLU A 42 -1.67 6.42 8.84
CA GLU A 42 -0.49 5.85 9.48
C GLU A 42 -0.85 4.61 10.30
N TRP A 43 0.02 3.58 10.27
CA TRP A 43 -0.14 2.40 11.11
C TRP A 43 0.70 2.52 12.38
N LEU A 44 0.03 2.44 13.53
CA LEU A 44 0.70 2.47 14.84
C LEU A 44 1.12 1.06 15.28
N PRO A 45 2.27 0.92 15.97
CA PRO A 45 2.63 -0.33 16.65
C PRO A 45 1.60 -0.77 17.67
N ASP A 46 1.54 -2.07 17.94
CA ASP A 46 0.57 -2.70 18.86
C ASP A 46 -0.92 -2.40 18.55
N SER A 47 -1.25 -2.26 17.27
CA SER A 47 -2.61 -2.09 16.76
C SER A 47 -3.16 -3.39 16.18
N ASP A 48 -4.38 -3.39 15.64
CA ASP A 48 -4.89 -4.54 14.88
C ASP A 48 -4.11 -4.81 13.58
N LEU A 49 -3.31 -3.84 13.13
CA LEU A 49 -2.53 -3.90 11.88
C LEU A 49 -1.09 -4.31 12.12
N LEU A 50 -0.51 -3.93 13.27
CA LEU A 50 0.88 -4.17 13.61
C LEU A 50 1.05 -4.80 15.01
N THR A 51 2.04 -5.67 15.14
CA THR A 51 2.53 -6.14 16.46
C THR A 51 3.21 -4.99 17.23
N PRO A 52 3.49 -5.15 18.54
CA PRO A 52 4.35 -4.20 19.27
C PRO A 52 5.70 -3.95 18.59
N THR A 53 6.22 -4.95 17.88
CA THR A 53 7.48 -4.89 17.12
C THR A 53 7.31 -4.45 15.67
N SER A 54 6.18 -3.82 15.30
CA SER A 54 5.85 -3.35 13.95
C SER A 54 5.83 -4.42 12.85
N LYS A 55 5.75 -5.71 13.20
CA LYS A 55 5.46 -6.79 12.24
C LYS A 55 3.99 -6.73 11.81
N LEU A 56 3.74 -7.02 10.54
CA LEU A 56 2.41 -7.03 9.92
C LEU A 56 1.48 -8.09 10.52
N LYS A 57 0.28 -7.69 10.94
CA LYS A 57 -0.83 -8.58 11.29
C LYS A 57 -1.74 -8.75 10.08
N ARG A 58 -1.39 -9.68 9.18
CA ARG A 58 -2.08 -9.89 7.88
C ARG A 58 -3.61 -9.94 7.99
N ARG A 59 -4.16 -10.68 8.95
CA ARG A 59 -5.62 -10.79 9.13
C ARG A 59 -6.30 -9.43 9.38
N GLY A 60 -5.70 -8.58 10.20
CA GLY A 60 -6.23 -7.24 10.48
C GLY A 60 -6.13 -6.33 9.26
N ILE A 61 -5.00 -6.37 8.55
CA ILE A 61 -4.79 -5.61 7.31
C ILE A 61 -5.81 -6.02 6.24
N HIS A 62 -5.98 -7.32 5.99
CA HIS A 62 -6.94 -7.81 5.00
C HIS A 62 -8.38 -7.46 5.35
N ALA A 63 -8.75 -7.49 6.64
CA ALA A 63 -10.11 -7.14 7.06
C ALA A 63 -10.37 -5.63 6.95
N LYS A 64 -9.39 -4.79 7.31
CA LYS A 64 -9.55 -3.34 7.30
C LYS A 64 -9.56 -2.75 5.91
N TYR A 65 -8.71 -3.26 5.01
CA TYR A 65 -8.51 -2.73 3.66
C TYR A 65 -9.06 -3.66 2.58
N ALA A 66 -10.14 -4.37 2.88
CA ALA A 66 -10.74 -5.35 1.97
C ALA A 66 -11.18 -4.66 0.66
N ASP A 67 -11.83 -3.51 0.77
CA ASP A 67 -12.36 -2.76 -0.38
C ASP A 67 -11.24 -2.20 -1.27
N GLU A 68 -10.18 -1.64 -0.68
CA GLU A 68 -9.02 -1.16 -1.45
C GLU A 68 -8.29 -2.30 -2.14
N ILE A 69 -8.13 -3.44 -1.45
CA ILE A 69 -7.53 -4.64 -2.04
C ILE A 69 -8.38 -5.14 -3.19
N GLU A 70 -9.69 -5.27 -3.00
CA GLU A 70 -10.63 -5.73 -4.03
C GLU A 70 -10.61 -4.80 -5.25
N SER A 71 -10.61 -3.48 -5.04
CA SER A 71 -10.60 -2.49 -6.12
C SER A 71 -9.43 -2.65 -7.10
N MET A 72 -8.29 -3.18 -6.66
CA MET A 72 -7.15 -3.44 -7.53
C MET A 72 -7.39 -4.61 -8.51
N TYR A 73 -8.30 -5.51 -8.20
CA TYR A 73 -8.59 -6.73 -8.96
C TYR A 73 -9.89 -6.68 -9.77
N VAL A 74 -10.80 -5.74 -9.51
CA VAL A 74 -12.12 -5.68 -10.18
C VAL A 74 -12.00 -5.54 -11.72
N ASP A 75 -10.95 -4.90 -12.22
CA ASP A 75 -10.70 -4.70 -13.66
C ASP A 75 -9.58 -5.60 -14.23
N ALA A 76 -9.21 -6.68 -13.53
CA ALA A 76 -8.12 -7.58 -13.93
C ALA A 76 -8.59 -8.83 -14.70
#